data_AF-A0A7W1BVM6-F1
#
_entry.id   AF-A0A7W1BVM6-F1
#
_cell.length_a   1.000
_cell.length_b   1.000
_cell.length_c   1.000
_cell.angle_alpha   90.00
_cell.angle_beta   90.00
_cell.angle_gamma   90.00
#
_symmetry.space_group_name_H-M   'P 1'
#
loop_
_entity.id
_entity.type
_entity.pdbx_description
1 polymer ?
#
loop_
_entity_poly.entity_id
_entity_poly.type
_entity_poly.pdbx_seq_one_letter_code
_entity_poly.pdbx_strand_id
1 'polypeptide(L)' 'MTVALDPALVTELAAQVSGPLLGPGDAGYDPARAVHNGLIDRRPAVIVRCRSASDVATA' A
#
# COMPACT_ATOMS: atom_id res chain seq x y z
N MET A 1 -0.81 11.97 -14.04
CA MET A 1 -1.18 10.64 -14.57
C MET A 1 -1.60 9.79 -13.39
N THR A 2 -2.88 9.47 -13.30
CA THR A 2 -3.38 8.50 -12.31
C THR A 2 -3.38 7.14 -13.02
N VAL A 3 -2.57 6.20 -12.53
CA VAL A 3 -2.68 4.80 -12.95
C VAL A 3 -3.87 4.21 -12.20
N ALA A 4 -4.84 3.70 -12.94
CA ALA A 4 -5.89 2.87 -12.37
C ALA A 4 -5.30 1.48 -12.10
N LEU A 5 -5.37 1.04 -10.84
CA LEU A 5 -5.06 -0.35 -10.48
C LEU A 5 -6.26 -1.23 -10.81
N ASP A 6 -6.01 -2.44 -11.26
CA ASP A 6 -7.05 -3.46 -11.36
C ASP A 6 -7.48 -3.88 -9.94
N PRO A 7 -8.75 -3.67 -9.55
CA PRO A 7 -9.23 -4.05 -8.22
C PRO A 7 -9.15 -5.56 -7.96
N ALA A 8 -9.21 -6.40 -8.99
CA ALA A 8 -9.05 -7.84 -8.85
C ALA A 8 -7.62 -8.20 -8.41
N LEU A 9 -6.61 -7.61 -9.06
CA LEU A 9 -5.20 -7.81 -8.70
C LEU A 9 -4.88 -7.26 -7.30
N VAL A 10 -5.48 -6.13 -6.91
CA VAL A 10 -5.30 -5.57 -5.56
C VAL A 10 -5.90 -6.52 -4.50
N THR A 11 -7.06 -7.10 -4.78
CA THR A 11 -7.70 -8.08 -3.89
C THR A 11 -6.88 -9.36 -3.78
N GLU A 12 -6.33 -9.84 -4.89
CA GLU A 12 -5.45 -11.01 -4.90
C GLU A 12 -4.17 -10.76 -4.10
N LEU A 13 -3.51 -9.61 -4.31
CA LEU A 13 -2.33 -9.24 -3.54
C LEU A 13 -2.63 -9.17 -2.04
N ALA A 14 -3.76 -8.56 -1.65
CA ALA A 14 -4.18 -8.48 -0.26
C ALA A 14 -4.37 -9.86 0.41
N ALA A 15 -4.72 -10.89 -0.37
CA ALA A 15 -4.88 -12.26 0.13
C ALA A 15 -3.54 -13.01 0.25
N GLN A 16 -2.50 -12.60 -0.50
CA GLN A 16 -1.20 -13.28 -0.54
C GLN A 16 -0.19 -12.73 0.48
N VAL A 17 -0.36 -11.50 0.94
CA VAL A 17 0.51 -10.91 1.97
C VAL A 17 -0.11 -11.07 3.35
N SER A 18 0.71 -11.28 4.36
CA SER A 18 0.20 -11.29 5.73
C SER A 18 -0.12 -9.87 6.21
N GLY A 19 0.73 -8.89 5.85
CA GLY A 19 0.63 -7.46 6.18
C GLY A 19 -0.64 -6.74 5.70
N PRO A 20 -1.05 -5.61 6.32
CA PRO A 20 -2.15 -4.84 5.77
C PRO A 20 -1.75 -4.15 4.45
N LEU A 21 -2.69 -4.13 3.52
CA LEU A 21 -2.63 -3.38 2.27
C LEU A 21 -3.55 -2.17 2.41
N LEU A 22 -3.01 -0.96 2.21
CA LEU A 22 -3.70 0.31 2.45
C LEU A 22 -3.86 1.08 1.14
N GLY A 23 -5.07 1.49 0.83
CA GLY A 23 -5.42 2.39 -0.27
C GLY A 23 -5.96 3.74 0.22
N PRO A 24 -6.10 4.72 -0.69
CA PRO A 24 -6.77 5.98 -0.37
C PRO A 24 -8.17 5.74 0.21
N GLY A 25 -8.44 6.27 1.40
CA GLY A 25 -9.70 6.09 2.12
C GLY A 25 -9.61 5.17 3.34
N ASP A 26 -8.57 4.34 3.42
CA ASP A 26 -8.34 3.52 4.61
C ASP A 26 -7.85 4.39 5.77
N ALA A 27 -8.34 4.10 6.98
CA ALA A 27 -8.01 4.86 8.20
C ALA A 27 -6.49 4.93 8.50
N GLY A 28 -5.68 4.00 7.96
CA GLY A 28 -4.23 3.97 8.13
C GLY A 28 -3.42 4.56 6.98
N TYR A 29 -4.05 4.98 5.88
CA TYR A 29 -3.34 5.36 4.65
C TYR A 29 -2.51 6.65 4.79
N ASP A 30 -3.14 7.72 5.31
CA ASP A 30 -2.49 9.02 5.50
C ASP A 30 -1.28 8.97 6.45
N PRO A 31 -1.34 8.32 7.62
CA PRO A 31 -0.15 8.18 8.45
C PRO A 31 0.90 7.24 7.81
N ALA A 32 0.51 6.23 7.04
CA ALA A 32 1.45 5.27 6.43
C ALA A 32 2.26 5.87 5.26
N ARG A 33 1.71 6.84 4.52
CA ARG A 33 2.42 7.53 3.42
C ARG A 33 3.33 8.66 3.87
N ALA A 34 3.21 9.11 5.12
CA ALA A 34 4.03 10.18 5.66
C ALA A 34 5.48 9.72 5.85
N VAL A 35 6.42 10.44 5.22
CA VAL A 35 7.85 10.21 5.37
C VAL A 35 8.48 11.29 6.26
N HIS A 36 9.71 11.07 6.71
CA HIS A 36 10.40 12.01 7.60
C HIS A 36 10.45 13.43 7.04
N ASN A 37 10.66 13.58 5.72
CA ASN A 37 10.61 14.89 5.08
C ASN A 37 9.15 15.31 4.83
N GLY A 38 8.61 16.14 5.71
CA GLY A 38 7.25 16.67 5.63
C GLY A 38 6.95 17.54 4.40
N LEU A 39 7.96 17.92 3.61
CA LEU A 39 7.73 18.59 2.32
C LEU A 39 7.31 17.62 1.21
N ILE A 40 7.37 16.29 1.44
CA ILE A 40 7.03 15.27 0.46
C ILE A 40 5.61 14.74 0.73
N ASP A 41 4.64 15.27 -0.01
CA ASP A 41 3.25 14.78 -0.05
C ASP A 41 3.03 13.92 -1.30
N ARG A 42 3.39 12.63 -1.23
CA ARG A 42 3.03 11.65 -2.26
C ARG A 42 1.83 10.82 -1.85
N ARG A 43 1.03 10.43 -2.85
CA ARG A 43 -0.20 9.65 -2.70
C ARG A 43 -0.09 8.37 -3.53
N PRO A 44 0.59 7.32 -3.01
CA PRO A 44 0.65 6.02 -3.67
C PRO A 44 -0.75 5.43 -3.88
N ALA A 45 -0.96 4.69 -4.96
CA ALA A 45 -2.24 4.01 -5.18
C ALA A 45 -2.48 2.89 -4.15
N VAL A 46 -1.39 2.28 -3.64
CA VAL A 46 -1.42 1.23 -2.63
C VAL A 46 -0.17 1.27 -1.76
N ILE A 47 -0.27 0.83 -0.50
CA ILE A 47 0.84 0.68 0.44
C ILE A 47 0.74 -0.70 1.10
N VAL A 48 1.72 -1.57 0.86
CA VAL A 48 1.81 -2.88 1.54
C VAL A 48 2.72 -2.76 2.77
N ARG A 49 2.17 -3.06 3.95
CA ARG A 49 2.90 -3.06 5.23
C ARG A 49 3.38 -4.48 5.55
N CYS A 50 4.39 -4.94 4.83
CA CYS A 50 4.95 -6.29 4.95
C CYS A 50 5.33 -6.61 6.41
N ARG A 51 5.00 -7.82 6.87
CA ARG A 51 5.39 -8.34 8.19
C ARG A 51 6.39 -9.50 8.12
N SER A 52 6.68 -9.99 6.91
CA SER A 52 7.60 -11.10 6.68
C SER A 52 8.45 -10.83 5.43
N ALA A 53 9.56 -11.56 5.28
CA ALA A 53 10.32 -11.56 4.04
C ALA A 53 9.52 -12.14 2.87
N SER A 54 8.59 -13.07 3.14
CA SER A 54 7.68 -13.60 2.12
C SER A 54 6.74 -12.52 1.59
N ASP A 55 6.19 -11.68 2.46
CA ASP A 55 5.33 -10.56 2.04
C ASP A 55 6.09 -9.61 1.10
N VAL A 56 7.38 -9.36 1.37
CA VAL A 56 8.24 -8.53 0.51
C VAL A 56 8.49 -9.19 -0.84
N ALA A 57 8.64 -10.52 -0.89
CA ALA A 57 8.83 -11.24 -2.15
C ALA A 57 7.54 -11.29 -3.00
N THR A 58 6.38 -11.24 -2.35
CA THR A 58 5.05 -11.24 -2.99
C THR A 58 4.65 -9.86 -3.53
N ALA A 59 5.00 -8.77 -2.83
CA ALA A 59 4.55 -7.40 -3.11
C ALA A 59 5.31 -6.72 -4.27
#